data_AF-A0A6G9HJG0-F1
#
_entry.id   AF-A0A6G9HJG0-F1
#
_cell.length_a   1.000
_cell.length_b   1.000
_cell.length_c   1.000
_cell.angle_alpha   90.00
_cell.angle_beta   90.00
_cell.angle_gamma   90.00
#
_symmetry.space_group_name_H-M   'P 1'
#
loop_
_entity.id
_entity.type
_entity.pdbx_description
1 polymer ?
#
loop_
_entity_poly.entity_id
_entity_poly.type
_entity_poly.pdbx_seq_one_letter_code
_entity_poly.pdbx_strand_id
1 'polypeptide(L)'
;MKSLKIKKEGILLKKTDYSFENEGVLNPAVIKDNKIIHLFYRAVAKGNFSSIGYCQLSDPLHIENRKDVPALVPEYDYEKQGMEDPRLVKIDNLFYLTYTAYDGINALGALATSTDLKTWKKAGIIVPRITYEEFKHLSEDKDNLHDKYIRYNHFQISHQTNSDNVYLWSKNLVFFPRRINGNLYFLHRIRPDIQMVTGIKNIKALTLDFWKDYFLHFKDHIVLSPVYAHETSYIGSGCPPIETPEGWLIIYHGVYDSIEGYVYTACAAMLDLEDPKKEIARLPYPLFQPEKKMGTKRGSQQCLLSNRSPRRE
;
A
#
# COMPACT_ATOMS: atom_id res chain seq x y z
N MET A 1 26.25 -16.24 3.94
CA MET A 1 24.86 -16.35 3.48
C MET A 1 24.80 -16.07 1.99
N LYS A 2 24.18 -16.93 1.17
CA LYS A 2 24.07 -16.76 -0.29
C LYS A 2 22.84 -15.89 -0.57
N SER A 3 23.03 -14.70 -1.13
CA SER A 3 21.90 -13.84 -1.51
C SER A 3 21.07 -14.50 -2.62
N LEU A 4 19.75 -14.29 -2.57
CA LEU A 4 18.84 -14.70 -3.65
C LEU A 4 19.25 -13.99 -4.95
N LYS A 5 19.49 -14.76 -6.02
CA LYS A 5 19.76 -14.19 -7.35
C LYS A 5 18.43 -13.80 -8.00
N ILE A 6 18.17 -12.50 -8.10
CA ILE A 6 16.99 -11.96 -8.77
C ILE A 6 17.36 -11.54 -10.18
N LYS A 7 16.63 -12.05 -11.17
CA LYS A 7 16.75 -11.63 -12.56
C LYS A 7 15.81 -10.45 -12.82
N LYS A 8 16.35 -9.35 -13.34
CA LYS A 8 15.58 -8.18 -13.78
C LYS A 8 15.20 -8.35 -15.24
N GLU A 9 13.92 -8.61 -15.50
CA GLU A 9 13.41 -8.84 -16.88
C GLU A 9 13.17 -7.54 -17.65
N GLY A 10 13.17 -6.38 -16.98
CA GLY A 10 13.02 -5.07 -17.59
C GLY A 10 11.68 -4.40 -17.26
N ILE A 11 11.27 -3.48 -18.12
CA ILE A 11 10.07 -2.67 -17.93
C ILE A 11 8.93 -3.28 -18.76
N LEU A 12 7.88 -3.75 -18.08
CA LEU A 12 6.68 -4.30 -18.73
C LEU A 12 5.74 -3.20 -19.25
N LEU A 13 5.46 -2.18 -18.43
CA LEU A 13 4.56 -1.08 -18.78
C LEU A 13 5.30 0.26 -18.83
N LYS A 14 5.01 1.04 -19.87
CA LYS A 14 5.44 2.43 -20.02
C LYS A 14 4.21 3.33 -20.19
N LYS A 15 4.37 4.61 -19.86
CA LYS A 15 3.37 5.64 -20.16
C LYS A 15 3.05 5.66 -21.65
N THR A 16 1.84 6.07 -21.99
CA THR A 16 1.40 6.29 -23.37
C THR A 16 1.08 7.77 -23.56
N ASP A 17 0.44 8.13 -24.68
CA ASP A 17 -0.08 9.47 -24.91
C ASP A 17 -1.55 9.63 -24.46
N TYR A 18 -2.17 8.56 -23.95
CA TYR A 18 -3.53 8.64 -23.39
C TYR A 18 -3.56 9.57 -22.19
N SER A 19 -4.57 10.43 -22.12
CA SER A 19 -4.66 11.53 -21.14
C SER A 19 -4.60 11.08 -19.69
N PHE A 20 -5.07 9.86 -19.38
CA PHE A 20 -5.14 9.33 -18.02
C PHE A 20 -3.82 8.73 -17.51
N GLU A 21 -2.85 8.48 -18.38
CA GLU A 21 -1.58 7.79 -18.05
C GLU A 21 -0.34 8.42 -18.70
N ASN A 22 -0.45 9.67 -19.18
CA ASN A 22 0.57 10.35 -19.97
C ASN A 22 1.82 10.79 -19.17
N GLU A 23 1.75 10.83 -17.85
CA GLU A 23 2.89 11.13 -16.96
C GLU A 23 3.51 9.86 -16.36
N GLY A 24 2.76 8.78 -16.22
CA GLY A 24 3.31 7.56 -15.63
C GLY A 24 2.35 6.39 -15.49
N VAL A 25 2.95 5.19 -15.41
CA VAL A 25 2.27 3.96 -15.01
C VAL A 25 3.14 3.22 -13.99
N LEU A 26 2.57 2.88 -12.84
CA LEU A 26 3.34 2.38 -11.71
C LEU A 26 2.49 1.52 -10.77
N ASN A 27 3.18 0.85 -9.84
CA ASN A 27 2.64 0.16 -8.67
C ASN A 27 1.42 -0.74 -8.93
N PRO A 28 1.54 -1.73 -9.83
CA PRO A 28 0.41 -2.57 -10.17
C PRO A 28 0.01 -3.56 -9.07
N ALA A 29 -1.29 -3.71 -8.87
CA ALA A 29 -1.89 -4.92 -8.33
C ALA A 29 -1.89 -6.01 -9.40
N VAL A 30 -1.58 -7.25 -9.01
CA VAL A 30 -1.55 -8.41 -9.92
C VAL A 30 -2.31 -9.57 -9.29
N ILE A 31 -3.16 -10.23 -10.08
CA ILE A 31 -3.81 -11.49 -9.69
C ILE A 31 -3.92 -12.41 -10.90
N LYS A 32 -3.80 -13.72 -10.68
CA LYS A 32 -4.10 -14.73 -11.70
C LYS A 32 -5.46 -15.35 -11.39
N ASP A 33 -6.41 -15.25 -12.31
CA ASP A 33 -7.75 -15.83 -12.20
C ASP A 33 -8.13 -16.49 -13.54
N ASN A 34 -8.66 -17.71 -13.51
CA ASN A 34 -9.04 -18.46 -14.72
C ASN A 34 -7.95 -18.52 -15.82
N LYS A 35 -6.69 -18.73 -15.40
CA LYS A 35 -5.47 -18.75 -16.25
C LYS A 35 -5.05 -17.39 -16.84
N ILE A 36 -5.82 -16.33 -16.65
CA ILE A 36 -5.49 -14.98 -17.10
C ILE A 36 -4.77 -14.25 -15.96
N ILE A 37 -3.69 -13.52 -16.29
CA ILE A 37 -3.04 -12.61 -15.35
C ILE A 37 -3.64 -11.23 -15.55
N HIS A 38 -4.30 -10.71 -14.51
CA HIS A 38 -4.89 -9.39 -14.48
C HIS A 38 -3.98 -8.43 -13.74
N LEU A 39 -3.75 -7.26 -14.35
CA LEU A 39 -2.87 -6.24 -13.81
C LEU A 39 -3.62 -4.90 -13.77
N PHE A 40 -3.79 -4.37 -12.56
CA PHE A 40 -4.43 -3.08 -12.30
C PHE A 40 -3.34 -2.12 -11.83
N TYR A 41 -3.03 -1.09 -12.60
CA TYR A 41 -1.91 -0.19 -12.31
C TYR A 41 -2.38 1.22 -11.98
N ARG A 42 -1.59 1.94 -11.19
CA ARG A 42 -1.79 3.39 -11.04
C ARG A 42 -1.39 4.06 -12.35
N ALA A 43 -2.37 4.68 -13.00
CA ALA A 43 -2.19 5.53 -14.17
C ALA A 43 -2.11 6.98 -13.70
N VAL A 44 -1.06 7.69 -14.11
CA VAL A 44 -0.83 9.09 -13.72
C VAL A 44 -0.99 10.00 -14.92
N ALA A 45 -1.91 10.94 -14.78
CA ALA A 45 -2.17 12.02 -15.71
C ALA A 45 -1.43 13.30 -15.30
N LYS A 46 -1.27 14.21 -16.27
CA LYS A 46 -0.76 15.56 -16.07
C LYS A 46 -1.39 16.24 -14.85
N GLY A 47 -0.58 16.90 -14.02
CA GLY A 47 -1.03 17.50 -12.76
C GLY A 47 -1.08 16.52 -11.58
N ASN A 48 -0.48 15.33 -11.73
CA ASN A 48 -0.50 14.26 -10.73
C ASN A 48 -1.92 13.83 -10.35
N PHE A 49 -2.83 13.82 -11.33
CA PHE A 49 -4.10 13.12 -11.19
C PHE A 49 -3.85 11.63 -11.40
N SER A 50 -4.54 10.76 -10.66
CA SER A 50 -4.36 9.31 -10.82
C SER A 50 -5.67 8.55 -10.89
N SER A 51 -5.71 7.56 -11.76
CA SER A 51 -6.79 6.59 -11.90
C SER A 51 -6.20 5.17 -11.90
N ILE A 52 -7.05 4.14 -11.95
CA ILE A 52 -6.59 2.75 -12.07
C ILE A 52 -6.73 2.30 -13.52
N GLY A 53 -5.62 2.04 -14.20
CA GLY A 53 -5.58 1.40 -15.51
C GLY A 53 -5.61 -0.12 -15.42
N TYR A 54 -5.82 -0.80 -16.54
CA TYR A 54 -5.90 -2.27 -16.59
C TYR A 54 -5.24 -2.86 -17.83
N CYS A 55 -4.54 -3.98 -17.65
CA CYS A 55 -4.12 -4.85 -18.73
C CYS A 55 -4.21 -6.34 -18.35
N GLN A 56 -4.25 -7.19 -19.37
CA GLN A 56 -4.19 -8.65 -19.28
C GLN A 56 -2.85 -9.10 -19.82
N LEU A 57 -2.26 -10.09 -19.15
CA LEU A 57 -1.03 -10.74 -19.60
C LEU A 57 -1.32 -12.21 -19.92
N SER A 58 -0.75 -12.69 -21.01
CA SER A 58 -0.77 -14.12 -21.37
C SER A 58 0.27 -14.93 -20.60
N ASP A 59 1.37 -14.28 -20.21
CA ASP A 59 2.36 -14.76 -19.25
C ASP A 59 2.95 -13.57 -18.46
N PRO A 60 3.82 -13.77 -17.46
CA PRO A 60 4.33 -12.67 -16.62
C PRO A 60 5.06 -11.54 -17.37
N LEU A 61 5.44 -11.73 -18.64
CA LEU A 61 6.26 -10.80 -19.43
C LEU A 61 5.58 -10.27 -20.69
N HIS A 62 4.44 -10.81 -21.11
CA HIS A 62 3.76 -10.41 -22.35
C HIS A 62 2.36 -9.83 -22.11
N ILE A 63 2.15 -8.60 -22.56
CA ILE A 63 0.84 -7.92 -22.50
C ILE A 63 -0.01 -8.41 -23.67
N GLU A 64 -1.12 -9.06 -23.36
CA GLU A 64 -2.10 -9.53 -24.34
C GLU A 64 -3.06 -8.41 -24.75
N ASN A 65 -3.51 -7.64 -23.76
CA ASN A 65 -4.50 -6.59 -23.94
C ASN A 65 -4.31 -5.48 -22.90
N ARG A 66 -4.37 -4.21 -23.29
CA ARG A 66 -4.32 -3.04 -22.40
C ARG A 66 -5.45 -2.10 -22.78
N LYS A 67 -6.27 -1.73 -21.80
CA LYS A 67 -7.34 -0.74 -22.04
C LYS A 67 -6.75 0.63 -22.32
N ASP A 68 -7.37 1.33 -23.26
CA ASP A 68 -7.13 2.74 -23.64
C ASP A 68 -7.93 3.73 -22.78
N VAL A 69 -8.73 3.22 -21.85
CA VAL A 69 -9.47 3.97 -20.83
C VAL A 69 -9.20 3.42 -19.43
N PRO A 70 -9.31 4.25 -18.37
CA PRO A 70 -9.21 3.77 -17.00
C PRO A 70 -10.22 2.65 -16.69
N ALA A 71 -9.81 1.69 -15.87
CA ALA A 71 -10.71 0.68 -15.31
C ALA A 71 -11.50 1.22 -14.11
N LEU A 72 -10.89 2.09 -13.28
CA LEU A 72 -11.57 2.83 -12.23
C LEU A 72 -11.11 4.28 -12.27
N VAL A 73 -12.05 5.22 -12.10
CA VAL A 73 -11.81 6.66 -12.04
C VAL A 73 -12.25 7.22 -10.68
N PRO A 74 -11.73 8.37 -10.23
CA PRO A 74 -12.34 9.11 -9.12
C PRO A 74 -13.84 9.40 -9.34
N GLU A 75 -14.64 9.11 -8.33
CA GLU A 75 -16.10 9.34 -8.26
C GLU A 75 -16.50 10.14 -7.00
N TYR A 76 -15.63 10.25 -6.00
CA TYR A 76 -15.89 10.94 -4.73
C TYR A 76 -14.82 11.99 -4.40
N ASP A 77 -15.18 12.98 -3.56
CA ASP A 77 -14.26 14.08 -3.20
C ASP A 77 -12.97 13.60 -2.53
N TYR A 78 -13.04 12.53 -1.73
CA TYR A 78 -11.87 11.97 -1.03
C TYR A 78 -10.85 11.30 -1.98
N GLU A 79 -11.17 11.18 -3.27
CA GLU A 79 -10.28 10.65 -4.32
C GLU A 79 -10.10 11.64 -5.48
N LYS A 80 -10.51 12.92 -5.32
CA LYS A 80 -10.49 13.93 -6.39
C LYS A 80 -9.11 14.17 -7.02
N GLN A 81 -8.03 13.93 -6.26
CA GLN A 81 -6.66 14.02 -6.78
C GLN A 81 -6.14 12.67 -7.28
N GLY A 82 -6.67 11.56 -6.79
CA GLY A 82 -6.54 10.29 -7.50
C GLY A 82 -6.74 9.03 -6.67
N MET A 83 -6.77 7.92 -7.40
CA MET A 83 -6.73 6.56 -6.89
C MET A 83 -5.31 6.00 -7.08
N GLU A 84 -4.56 5.81 -5.99
CA GLU A 84 -3.15 5.41 -6.06
C GLU A 84 -2.91 3.98 -5.58
N ASP A 85 -1.88 3.36 -6.16
CA ASP A 85 -1.23 2.15 -5.67
C ASP A 85 -2.23 1.02 -5.31
N PRO A 86 -2.95 0.46 -6.29
CA PRO A 86 -3.91 -0.61 -6.03
C PRO A 86 -3.23 -1.87 -5.48
N ARG A 87 -3.92 -2.61 -4.62
CA ARG A 87 -3.62 -4.00 -4.22
C ARG A 87 -4.88 -4.84 -4.36
N LEU A 88 -4.75 -6.09 -4.80
CA LEU A 88 -5.88 -6.94 -5.16
C LEU A 88 -5.70 -8.34 -4.57
N VAL A 89 -6.76 -8.83 -3.91
CA VAL A 89 -6.90 -10.23 -3.52
C VAL A 89 -8.29 -10.74 -3.91
N LYS A 90 -8.44 -12.06 -3.99
CA LYS A 90 -9.74 -12.73 -4.08
C LYS A 90 -9.96 -13.51 -2.80
N ILE A 91 -11.02 -13.18 -2.06
CA ILE A 91 -11.40 -13.88 -0.84
C ILE A 91 -12.78 -14.48 -1.10
N ASP A 92 -12.88 -15.80 -0.96
CA ASP A 92 -14.05 -16.56 -1.39
C ASP A 92 -14.33 -16.29 -2.88
N ASN A 93 -15.51 -15.78 -3.24
CA ASN A 93 -15.88 -15.41 -4.61
C ASN A 93 -15.86 -13.89 -4.88
N LEU A 94 -15.24 -13.10 -4.00
CA LEU A 94 -15.23 -11.65 -4.11
C LEU A 94 -13.79 -11.12 -4.22
N PHE A 95 -13.56 -10.27 -5.22
CA PHE A 95 -12.33 -9.52 -5.37
C PHE A 95 -12.36 -8.27 -4.49
N TYR A 96 -11.28 -8.05 -3.75
CA TYR A 96 -11.06 -6.87 -2.91
C TYR A 96 -9.91 -6.07 -3.50
N LEU A 97 -10.23 -4.96 -4.17
CA LEU A 97 -9.26 -4.00 -4.69
C LEU A 97 -9.16 -2.83 -3.71
N THR A 98 -8.01 -2.72 -3.08
CA THR A 98 -7.70 -1.67 -2.12
C THR A 98 -6.78 -0.66 -2.77
N TYR A 99 -6.95 0.61 -2.44
CA TYR A 99 -6.17 1.70 -3.04
C TYR A 99 -6.03 2.84 -2.04
N THR A 100 -5.09 3.74 -2.28
CA THR A 100 -5.06 5.02 -1.56
C THR A 100 -5.95 6.00 -2.30
N ALA A 101 -7.03 6.45 -1.66
CA ALA A 101 -7.78 7.60 -2.09
C ALA A 101 -7.03 8.87 -1.67
N TYR A 102 -6.73 9.73 -2.64
CA TYR A 102 -6.02 10.99 -2.42
C TYR A 102 -6.88 12.17 -2.88
N ASP A 103 -7.10 13.13 -1.99
CA ASP A 103 -7.89 14.34 -2.28
C ASP A 103 -7.03 15.59 -2.54
N GLY A 104 -5.71 15.46 -2.49
CA GLY A 104 -4.77 16.59 -2.53
C GLY A 104 -4.14 16.90 -1.18
N ILE A 105 -4.79 16.50 -0.08
CA ILE A 105 -4.40 16.74 1.31
C ILE A 105 -4.34 15.42 2.10
N ASN A 106 -5.37 14.60 2.04
CA ASN A 106 -5.53 13.34 2.77
C ASN A 106 -5.24 12.14 1.87
N ALA A 107 -4.45 11.20 2.36
CA ALA A 107 -4.17 9.94 1.69
C ALA A 107 -4.63 8.76 2.56
N LEU A 108 -5.79 8.19 2.21
CA LEU A 108 -6.52 7.22 3.04
C LEU A 108 -6.84 5.94 2.25
N GLY A 109 -6.65 4.78 2.89
CA GLY A 109 -7.02 3.49 2.34
C GLY A 109 -8.51 3.34 2.08
N ALA A 110 -8.86 3.02 0.84
CA ALA A 110 -10.22 2.78 0.38
C ALA A 110 -10.34 1.40 -0.27
N LEU A 111 -11.57 0.93 -0.45
CA LEU A 111 -11.90 -0.38 -1.00
C LEU A 111 -12.90 -0.26 -2.14
N ALA A 112 -12.67 -1.04 -3.18
CA ALA A 112 -13.64 -1.41 -4.20
C ALA A 112 -13.72 -2.94 -4.30
N THR A 113 -14.92 -3.48 -4.51
CA THR A 113 -15.13 -4.92 -4.67
C THR A 113 -15.73 -5.27 -6.02
N SER A 114 -15.46 -6.48 -6.49
CA SER A 114 -15.96 -6.98 -7.77
C SER A 114 -16.16 -8.49 -7.71
N THR A 115 -17.08 -9.03 -8.50
CA THR A 115 -17.25 -10.47 -8.71
C THR A 115 -16.70 -10.94 -10.06
N ASP A 116 -16.36 -10.01 -10.96
CA ASP A 116 -16.03 -10.29 -12.37
C ASP A 116 -14.76 -9.58 -12.87
N LEU A 117 -14.08 -8.80 -12.02
CA LEU A 117 -12.94 -7.92 -12.32
C LEU A 117 -13.22 -6.80 -13.33
N LYS A 118 -14.48 -6.62 -13.73
CA LYS A 118 -14.92 -5.64 -14.74
C LYS A 118 -15.77 -4.56 -14.10
N THR A 119 -16.75 -4.97 -13.29
CA THR A 119 -17.69 -4.10 -12.61
C THR A 119 -17.28 -3.96 -11.16
N TRP A 120 -17.11 -2.72 -10.70
CA TRP A 120 -16.58 -2.43 -9.37
C TRP A 120 -17.59 -1.65 -8.52
N LYS A 121 -17.79 -2.10 -7.29
CA LYS A 121 -18.55 -1.38 -6.26
C LYS A 121 -17.60 -0.76 -5.26
N LYS A 122 -17.54 0.56 -5.19
CA LYS A 122 -16.75 1.26 -4.17
C LYS A 122 -17.43 1.16 -2.80
N ALA A 123 -16.66 0.72 -1.80
CA ALA A 123 -17.08 0.67 -0.40
C ALA A 123 -16.62 1.91 0.40
N GLY A 124 -15.81 2.78 -0.23
CA GLY A 124 -15.29 4.00 0.37
C GLY A 124 -14.03 3.79 1.21
N ILE A 125 -13.73 4.76 2.08
CA ILE A 125 -12.58 4.71 3.00
C ILE A 125 -12.85 3.66 4.08
N ILE A 126 -11.88 2.76 4.27
CA ILE A 126 -11.95 1.65 5.25
C ILE A 126 -10.81 1.72 6.27
N VAL A 127 -10.12 2.85 6.34
CA VAL A 127 -9.11 3.18 7.36
C VAL A 127 -9.67 4.28 8.27
N PRO A 128 -9.05 4.57 9.43
CA PRO A 128 -9.64 5.53 10.36
C PRO A 128 -9.60 6.93 9.78
N ARG A 129 -10.66 7.70 10.07
CA ARG A 129 -10.76 9.13 9.76
C ARG A 129 -10.64 9.94 11.05
N ILE A 130 -9.47 9.87 11.66
CA ILE A 130 -9.11 10.64 12.85
C ILE A 130 -7.96 11.57 12.54
N THR A 131 -7.85 12.66 13.27
CA THR A 131 -6.72 13.58 13.25
C THR A 131 -5.48 12.97 13.91
N TYR A 132 -4.33 13.58 13.70
CA TYR A 132 -3.12 13.19 14.44
C TYR A 132 -3.24 13.42 15.95
N GLU A 133 -3.96 14.46 16.37
CA GLU A 133 -4.17 14.78 17.79
C GLU A 133 -5.04 13.72 18.48
N GLU A 134 -6.14 13.30 17.84
CA GLU A 134 -6.97 12.19 18.34
C GLU A 134 -6.16 10.88 18.39
N PHE A 135 -5.35 10.62 17.36
CA PHE A 135 -4.46 9.46 17.36
C PHE A 135 -3.50 9.49 18.56
N LYS A 136 -2.84 10.64 18.77
CA LYS A 136 -1.92 10.85 19.89
C LYS A 136 -2.64 10.61 21.22
N HIS A 137 -3.80 11.23 21.42
CA HIS A 137 -4.58 11.09 22.65
C HIS A 137 -5.02 9.65 22.92
N LEU A 138 -5.46 8.91 21.88
CA LEU A 138 -5.94 7.54 22.03
C LEU A 138 -4.81 6.52 22.23
N SER A 139 -3.62 6.78 21.70
CA SER A 139 -2.50 5.81 21.71
C SER A 139 -1.44 6.10 22.76
N GLU A 140 -1.46 7.28 23.39
CA GLU A 140 -0.61 7.63 24.53
C GLU A 140 -1.21 7.12 25.85
N ASP A 141 -1.10 5.81 26.10
CA ASP A 141 -1.16 5.29 27.47
C ASP A 141 0.12 4.46 27.78
N LYS A 142 0.78 4.85 28.88
CA LYS A 142 1.93 4.26 29.59
C LYS A 142 3.34 4.23 28.97
N ASP A 143 3.53 4.09 27.66
CA ASP A 143 4.86 4.30 27.06
C ASP A 143 4.78 5.24 25.86
N ASN A 144 5.50 6.36 25.93
CA ASN A 144 5.58 7.38 24.91
C ASN A 144 5.70 6.77 23.50
N LEU A 145 4.85 7.24 22.57
CA LEU A 145 4.99 6.93 21.15
C LEU A 145 6.40 7.31 20.68
N HIS A 146 7.00 6.47 19.83
CA HIS A 146 8.30 6.80 19.25
C HIS A 146 8.20 8.12 18.45
N ASP A 147 9.14 9.05 18.66
CA ASP A 147 9.25 10.35 17.98
C ASP A 147 9.12 10.31 16.44
N LYS A 148 9.37 9.16 15.82
CA LYS A 148 9.15 8.97 14.38
C LYS A 148 7.69 9.17 13.98
N TYR A 149 6.72 8.81 14.83
CA TYR A 149 5.30 9.09 14.59
C TYR A 149 5.04 10.59 14.48
N ILE A 150 5.64 11.41 15.36
CA ILE A 150 5.54 12.87 15.29
C ILE A 150 6.19 13.37 13.99
N ARG A 151 7.43 12.95 13.73
CA ARG A 151 8.21 13.39 12.54
C ARG A 151 7.47 13.13 11.23
N TYR A 152 6.88 11.94 11.06
CA TYR A 152 6.22 11.58 9.80
C TYR A 152 4.83 12.16 9.62
N ASN A 153 4.21 12.64 10.69
CA ASN A 153 2.89 13.25 10.65
C ASN A 153 2.93 14.77 10.90
N HIS A 154 4.12 15.38 10.92
CA HIS A 154 4.30 16.83 11.12
C HIS A 154 3.57 17.68 10.08
N PHE A 155 3.48 17.21 8.82
CA PHE A 155 2.68 17.89 7.80
C PHE A 155 1.22 18.01 8.24
N GLN A 156 0.64 16.91 8.73
CA GLN A 156 -0.73 16.87 9.21
C GLN A 156 -0.93 17.79 10.42
N ILE A 157 0.04 17.83 11.34
CA ILE A 157 0.04 18.73 12.49
C ILE A 157 0.04 20.20 12.06
N SER A 158 0.92 20.58 11.12
CA SER A 158 1.09 21.97 10.67
C SER A 158 -0.07 22.50 9.81
N HIS A 159 -0.83 21.62 9.15
CA HIS A 159 -1.94 21.99 8.25
C HIS A 159 -3.32 21.93 8.93
N GLN A 160 -3.39 21.76 10.25
CA GLN A 160 -4.65 21.85 11.01
C GLN A 160 -5.26 23.27 11.07
N THR A 161 -4.69 24.24 10.36
CA THR A 161 -5.14 25.63 10.37
C THR A 161 -5.97 25.94 9.10
N ASN A 162 -7.28 26.06 9.31
CA ASN A 162 -8.33 26.56 8.39
C ASN A 162 -9.02 25.54 7.46
N SER A 163 -10.26 25.20 7.85
CA SER A 163 -11.39 24.65 7.07
C SER A 163 -11.35 23.23 6.49
N ASP A 164 -10.19 22.59 6.31
CA ASP A 164 -10.13 21.20 5.82
C ASP A 164 -9.78 20.20 6.94
N ASN A 165 -10.56 19.13 7.07
CA ASN A 165 -10.25 18.05 8.01
C ASN A 165 -8.99 17.30 7.52
N VAL A 166 -7.84 17.58 8.13
CA VAL A 166 -6.59 16.86 7.88
C VAL A 166 -6.53 15.62 8.76
N TYR A 167 -6.58 14.45 8.13
CA TYR A 167 -6.59 13.16 8.80
C TYR A 167 -5.19 12.54 8.88
N LEU A 168 -5.01 11.65 9.86
CA LEU A 168 -3.89 10.74 9.94
C LEU A 168 -3.84 9.86 8.69
N TRP A 169 -2.73 9.91 7.96
CA TRP A 169 -2.61 9.11 6.75
C TRP A 169 -2.41 7.64 7.08
N SER A 170 -3.23 6.80 6.44
CA SER A 170 -3.14 5.35 6.50
C SER A 170 -3.18 4.79 5.09
N LYS A 171 -2.02 4.33 4.61
CA LYS A 171 -1.80 3.85 3.24
C LYS A 171 -1.43 2.35 3.24
N ASN A 172 -1.05 1.82 2.07
CA ASN A 172 -0.52 0.46 1.93
C ASN A 172 -1.49 -0.62 2.40
N LEU A 173 -2.79 -0.37 2.26
CA LEU A 173 -3.79 -1.34 2.67
C LEU A 173 -3.71 -2.57 1.78
N VAL A 174 -3.67 -3.76 2.38
CA VAL A 174 -3.73 -5.02 1.65
C VAL A 174 -4.33 -6.13 2.52
N PHE A 175 -5.34 -6.82 1.99
CA PHE A 175 -5.96 -7.95 2.66
C PHE A 175 -5.11 -9.21 2.57
N PHE A 176 -5.28 -10.09 3.56
CA PHE A 176 -4.86 -11.49 3.42
C PHE A 176 -5.72 -12.19 2.36
N PRO A 177 -5.16 -13.16 1.60
CA PRO A 177 -5.83 -13.76 0.44
C PRO A 177 -6.93 -14.77 0.82
N ARG A 178 -7.22 -14.94 2.11
CA ARG A 178 -8.37 -15.70 2.61
C ARG A 178 -8.79 -15.21 3.98
N ARG A 179 -9.91 -15.73 4.46
CA ARG A 179 -10.31 -15.59 5.86
C ARG A 179 -9.36 -16.40 6.76
N ILE A 180 -9.08 -15.86 7.94
CA ILE A 180 -8.32 -16.51 9.01
C ILE A 180 -9.29 -16.68 10.18
N ASN A 181 -9.54 -17.93 10.59
CA ASN A 181 -10.56 -18.28 11.60
C ASN A 181 -11.94 -17.65 11.29
N GLY A 182 -12.32 -17.66 10.00
CA GLY A 182 -13.59 -17.11 9.50
C GLY A 182 -13.66 -15.57 9.41
N ASN A 183 -12.59 -14.86 9.74
CA ASN A 183 -12.55 -13.39 9.76
C ASN A 183 -11.64 -12.83 8.66
N LEU A 184 -11.89 -11.58 8.25
CA LEU A 184 -11.00 -10.82 7.37
C LEU A 184 -9.88 -10.19 8.18
N TYR A 185 -8.71 -10.16 7.57
CA TYR A 185 -7.50 -9.53 8.09
C TYR A 185 -6.92 -8.65 6.99
N PHE A 186 -6.41 -7.48 7.33
CA PHE A 186 -5.66 -6.65 6.40
C PHE A 186 -4.53 -5.89 7.10
N LEU A 187 -3.45 -5.68 6.37
CA LEU A 187 -2.37 -4.80 6.75
C LEU A 187 -2.70 -3.38 6.29
N HIS A 188 -2.25 -2.38 7.04
CA HIS A 188 -2.21 -0.99 6.63
C HIS A 188 -1.00 -0.30 7.27
N ARG A 189 -0.82 0.99 7.01
CA ARG A 189 0.40 1.70 7.41
C ARG A 189 0.14 3.13 7.85
N ILE A 190 0.24 3.35 9.14
CA ILE A 190 0.53 4.64 9.79
C ILE A 190 2.03 4.66 10.08
N ARG A 191 2.75 5.66 9.53
CA ARG A 191 4.22 5.67 9.60
C ARG A 191 4.71 5.79 11.05
N PRO A 192 5.79 5.07 11.41
CA PRO A 192 6.72 4.36 10.52
C PRO A 192 6.45 2.87 10.29
N ASP A 193 5.51 2.28 11.03
CA ASP A 193 5.35 0.83 11.14
C ASP A 193 4.25 0.28 10.21
N ILE A 194 4.21 -1.05 10.04
CA ILE A 194 3.06 -1.76 9.44
C ILE A 194 2.18 -2.25 10.57
N GLN A 195 0.88 -1.97 10.47
CA GLN A 195 -0.11 -2.44 11.42
C GLN A 195 -1.13 -3.39 10.78
N MET A 196 -1.88 -4.11 11.61
CA MET A 196 -2.84 -5.12 11.18
C MET A 196 -4.20 -4.94 11.85
N VAL A 197 -5.24 -4.89 11.01
CA VAL A 197 -6.62 -5.09 11.43
C VAL A 197 -6.94 -6.57 11.42
N THR A 198 -7.43 -7.09 12.55
CA THR A 198 -7.71 -8.51 12.77
C THR A 198 -9.16 -8.74 13.14
N GLY A 199 -9.70 -9.92 12.82
CA GLY A 199 -10.93 -10.41 13.45
C GLY A 199 -12.25 -9.80 12.95
N ILE A 200 -12.25 -8.99 11.89
CA ILE A 200 -13.50 -8.39 11.38
C ILE A 200 -14.28 -9.39 10.51
N LYS A 201 -15.59 -9.56 10.74
CA LYS A 201 -16.42 -10.48 9.91
C LYS A 201 -16.64 -9.94 8.50
N ASN A 202 -16.82 -8.63 8.40
CA ASN A 202 -17.01 -7.88 7.16
C ASN A 202 -16.66 -6.40 7.41
N ILE A 203 -16.60 -5.62 6.33
CA ILE A 203 -16.17 -4.21 6.35
C ILE A 203 -17.05 -3.31 7.22
N LYS A 204 -18.33 -3.66 7.46
CA LYS A 204 -19.23 -2.86 8.32
C LYS A 204 -18.81 -2.87 9.80
N ALA A 205 -17.94 -3.80 10.20
CA ALA A 205 -17.40 -3.84 11.56
C ALA A 205 -16.40 -2.69 11.84
N LEU A 206 -15.92 -1.99 10.81
CA LEU A 206 -14.98 -0.86 10.93
C LEU A 206 -15.70 0.43 11.34
N THR A 207 -16.41 0.39 12.47
CA THR A 207 -17.13 1.53 13.03
C THR A 207 -16.18 2.52 13.72
N LEU A 208 -16.70 3.66 14.16
CA LEU A 208 -15.93 4.61 14.96
C LEU A 208 -15.43 3.96 16.27
N ASP A 209 -16.27 3.17 16.93
CA ASP A 209 -15.91 2.51 18.19
C ASP A 209 -14.84 1.44 17.98
N PHE A 210 -14.90 0.70 16.86
CA PHE A 210 -13.82 -0.21 16.48
C PHE A 210 -12.48 0.51 16.38
N TRP A 211 -12.44 1.66 15.70
CA TRP A 211 -11.20 2.41 15.55
C TRP A 211 -10.71 3.04 16.86
N LYS A 212 -11.62 3.49 17.73
CA LYS A 212 -11.24 3.97 19.07
C LYS A 212 -10.56 2.87 19.87
N ASP A 213 -11.18 1.69 19.95
CA ASP A 213 -10.61 0.53 20.65
C ASP A 213 -9.27 0.10 20.03
N TYR A 214 -9.19 0.08 18.70
CA TYR A 214 -7.96 -0.20 17.96
C TYR A 214 -6.81 0.74 18.36
N PHE A 215 -7.09 2.04 18.53
CA PHE A 215 -6.05 3.01 18.89
C PHE A 215 -5.69 3.00 20.37
N LEU A 216 -6.64 2.66 21.27
CA LEU A 216 -6.34 2.39 22.68
C LEU A 216 -5.35 1.23 22.84
N HIS A 217 -5.38 0.26 21.92
CA HIS A 217 -4.47 -0.89 21.88
C HIS A 217 -3.47 -0.80 20.71
N PHE A 218 -3.11 0.41 20.27
CA PHE A 218 -2.38 0.62 19.00
C PHE A 218 -1.10 -0.22 18.86
N LYS A 219 -0.33 -0.38 19.94
CA LYS A 219 0.92 -1.17 19.95
C LYS A 219 0.67 -2.65 19.66
N ASP A 220 -0.45 -3.21 20.10
CA ASP A 220 -0.83 -4.61 19.88
C ASP A 220 -1.20 -4.89 18.42
N HIS A 221 -1.38 -3.84 17.63
CA HIS A 221 -1.65 -3.92 16.21
C HIS A 221 -0.42 -3.68 15.34
N ILE A 222 0.72 -3.28 15.91
CA ILE A 222 1.99 -3.16 15.18
C ILE A 222 2.55 -4.57 14.93
N VAL A 223 2.71 -4.93 13.66
CA VAL A 223 3.18 -6.28 13.27
C VAL A 223 4.60 -6.29 12.73
N LEU A 224 5.03 -5.18 12.11
CA LEU A 224 6.42 -5.00 11.69
C LEU A 224 6.84 -3.57 11.97
N SER A 225 8.00 -3.42 12.59
CA SER A 225 8.71 -2.13 12.75
C SER A 225 10.01 -2.13 11.97
N PRO A 226 10.54 -0.96 11.55
CA PRO A 226 11.90 -0.85 11.01
C PRO A 226 12.96 -1.38 11.98
N VAL A 227 13.76 -2.36 11.57
CA VAL A 227 14.87 -2.88 12.41
C VAL A 227 16.23 -2.80 11.71
N TYR A 228 16.28 -2.80 10.38
CA TYR A 228 17.53 -2.76 9.61
C TYR A 228 17.81 -1.41 8.93
N ALA A 229 19.08 -1.16 8.57
CA ALA A 229 19.51 0.10 7.96
C ALA A 229 18.78 0.43 6.64
N HIS A 230 18.49 -0.59 5.82
CA HIS A 230 17.82 -0.45 4.52
C HIS A 230 16.31 -0.14 4.63
N GLU A 231 15.80 -0.05 5.85
CA GLU A 231 14.39 0.23 6.16
C GLU A 231 14.23 1.24 7.31
N THR A 232 15.32 1.88 7.75
CA THR A 232 15.39 2.66 9.00
C THR A 232 14.39 3.82 9.10
N SER A 233 13.98 4.40 7.96
CA SER A 233 13.03 5.52 7.94
C SER A 233 11.63 5.02 8.28
N TYR A 234 11.04 4.21 7.39
CA TYR A 234 9.73 3.58 7.58
C TYR A 234 9.57 2.39 6.64
N ILE A 235 8.57 1.56 6.93
CA ILE A 235 8.18 0.42 6.10
C ILE A 235 6.73 0.55 5.62
N GLY A 236 6.30 -0.34 4.74
CA GLY A 236 4.90 -0.46 4.35
C GLY A 236 4.62 -1.70 3.49
N SER A 237 3.42 -2.26 3.64
CA SER A 237 3.03 -3.47 2.92
C SER A 237 3.04 -3.25 1.41
N GLY A 238 3.53 -4.27 0.70
CA GLY A 238 3.69 -4.29 -0.74
C GLY A 238 2.62 -5.14 -1.39
N CYS A 239 2.98 -6.41 -1.62
CA CYS A 239 2.11 -7.43 -2.19
C CYS A 239 1.13 -7.97 -1.14
N PRO A 240 0.04 -8.64 -1.57
CA PRO A 240 -0.72 -9.52 -0.69
C PRO A 240 0.18 -10.52 0.04
N PRO A 241 -0.08 -10.80 1.33
CA PRO A 241 0.55 -11.90 2.05
C PRO A 241 0.42 -13.21 1.25
N ILE A 242 1.51 -13.96 1.15
CA ILE A 242 1.55 -15.25 0.45
C ILE A 242 1.51 -16.35 1.50
N GLU A 243 0.50 -17.22 1.44
CA GLU A 243 0.40 -18.38 2.33
C GLU A 243 1.43 -19.44 1.96
N THR A 244 2.20 -19.91 2.93
CA THR A 244 3.09 -21.07 2.80
C THR A 244 2.94 -21.99 4.01
N PRO A 245 3.43 -23.25 3.95
CA PRO A 245 3.44 -24.14 5.11
C PRO A 245 4.20 -23.58 6.33
N GLU A 246 5.14 -22.68 6.11
CA GLU A 246 5.97 -22.07 7.15
C GLU A 246 5.36 -20.80 7.75
N GLY A 247 4.38 -20.17 7.09
CA GLY A 247 3.79 -18.90 7.52
C GLY A 247 3.26 -18.04 6.39
N TRP A 248 2.99 -16.78 6.71
CA TRP A 248 2.63 -15.75 5.74
C TRP A 248 3.87 -14.99 5.28
N LEU A 249 4.32 -15.24 4.04
CA LEU A 249 5.41 -14.49 3.43
C LEU A 249 4.92 -13.10 3.04
N ILE A 250 5.51 -12.08 3.66
CA ILE A 250 5.23 -10.67 3.44
C ILE A 250 6.34 -10.06 2.60
N ILE A 251 5.99 -9.62 1.38
CA ILE A 251 6.84 -8.79 0.55
C ILE A 251 6.45 -7.32 0.76
N TYR A 252 7.29 -6.58 1.46
CA TYR A 252 7.05 -5.19 1.85
C TYR A 252 8.15 -4.27 1.34
N HIS A 253 7.95 -2.95 1.40
CA HIS A 253 9.01 -2.00 1.10
C HIS A 253 9.64 -1.44 2.38
N GLY A 254 10.96 -1.34 2.37
CA GLY A 254 11.74 -0.56 3.33
C GLY A 254 12.14 0.78 2.74
N VAL A 255 12.24 1.81 3.58
CA VAL A 255 12.73 3.13 3.17
C VAL A 255 13.87 3.56 4.07
N TYR A 256 14.91 4.11 3.46
CA TYR A 256 15.97 4.84 4.17
C TYR A 256 16.27 6.18 3.50
N ASP A 257 16.79 7.11 4.30
CA ASP A 257 17.22 8.43 3.83
C ASP A 257 18.60 8.34 3.16
N SER A 258 18.74 9.00 2.01
CA SER A 258 20.03 9.27 1.36
C SER A 258 20.16 10.77 1.08
N ILE A 259 21.36 11.21 0.67
CA ILE A 259 21.60 12.60 0.25
C ILE A 259 20.67 13.01 -0.91
N GLU A 260 20.27 12.06 -1.76
CA GLU A 260 19.38 12.28 -2.91
C GLU A 260 17.87 12.14 -2.55
N GLY A 261 17.57 11.91 -1.27
CA GLY A 261 16.24 11.67 -0.73
C GLY A 261 15.97 10.20 -0.39
N TYR A 262 14.69 9.82 -0.33
CA TYR A 262 14.29 8.46 0.05
C TYR A 262 14.68 7.41 -0.99
N VAL A 263 15.31 6.34 -0.52
CA VAL A 263 15.55 5.12 -1.28
C VAL A 263 14.57 4.05 -0.81
N TYR A 264 13.84 3.46 -1.75
CA TYR A 264 12.90 2.38 -1.50
C TYR A 264 13.56 1.05 -1.84
N THR A 265 13.52 0.10 -0.90
CA THR A 265 13.99 -1.28 -1.08
C THR A 265 12.81 -2.23 -1.00
N ALA A 266 12.89 -3.38 -1.67
CA ALA A 266 11.99 -4.50 -1.41
C ALA A 266 12.59 -5.36 -0.31
N CYS A 267 11.78 -5.78 0.64
CA CYS A 267 12.14 -6.58 1.80
C CYS A 267 11.21 -7.80 1.89
N ALA A 268 11.61 -8.78 2.70
CA ALA A 268 10.79 -9.95 2.99
C ALA A 268 10.81 -10.28 4.49
N ALA A 269 9.63 -10.59 5.03
CA ALA A 269 9.42 -11.11 6.37
C ALA A 269 8.42 -12.27 6.32
N MET A 270 8.39 -13.07 7.38
CA MET A 270 7.45 -14.16 7.57
C MET A 270 6.67 -13.91 8.86
N LEU A 271 5.35 -13.95 8.78
CA LEU A 271 4.46 -13.93 9.95
C LEU A 271 3.98 -15.36 10.23
N ASP A 272 3.68 -15.68 11.47
CA ASP A 272 3.13 -16.98 11.88
C ASP A 272 1.79 -17.26 11.17
N LEU A 273 1.57 -18.52 10.77
CA LEU A 273 0.40 -18.92 9.97
C LEU A 273 -0.91 -18.78 10.77
N GLU A 274 -0.88 -19.14 12.05
CA GLU A 274 -2.04 -19.21 12.94
C GLU A 274 -2.25 -17.89 13.70
N ASP A 275 -1.16 -17.23 14.09
CA ASP A 275 -1.18 -15.87 14.65
C ASP A 275 -0.37 -14.88 13.80
N PRO A 276 -0.97 -14.31 12.73
CA PRO A 276 -0.28 -13.39 11.83
C PRO A 276 0.24 -12.12 12.49
N LYS A 277 -0.05 -11.84 13.76
CA LYS A 277 0.58 -10.72 14.48
C LYS A 277 2.04 -10.99 14.83
N LYS A 278 2.47 -12.25 14.84
CA LYS A 278 3.82 -12.66 15.24
C LYS A 278 4.76 -12.74 14.04
N GLU A 279 5.80 -11.92 14.05
CA GLU A 279 6.94 -12.07 13.14
C GLU A 279 7.80 -13.27 13.57
N ILE A 280 8.05 -14.20 12.65
CA ILE A 280 8.85 -15.41 12.91
C ILE A 280 10.17 -15.45 12.13
N ALA A 281 10.30 -14.67 11.06
CA ALA A 281 11.56 -14.50 10.33
C ALA A 281 11.58 -13.20 9.50
N ARG A 282 12.77 -12.65 9.24
CA ARG A 282 12.97 -11.51 8.34
C ARG A 282 14.35 -11.54 7.72
N LEU A 283 14.46 -11.10 6.46
CA LEU A 283 15.75 -10.93 5.81
C LEU A 283 16.52 -9.74 6.43
N PRO A 284 17.78 -9.92 6.85
CA PRO A 284 18.60 -8.82 7.38
C PRO A 284 19.18 -7.91 6.29
N TYR A 285 18.81 -8.12 5.04
CA TYR A 285 19.24 -7.38 3.86
C TYR A 285 18.05 -7.23 2.90
N PRO A 286 18.05 -6.20 2.03
CA PRO A 286 16.96 -6.02 1.08
C PRO A 286 16.89 -7.20 0.12
N LEU A 287 15.68 -7.66 -0.20
CA LEU A 287 15.43 -8.65 -1.24
C LEU A 287 15.96 -8.12 -2.58
N PHE A 288 15.60 -6.89 -2.94
CA PHE A 288 16.29 -6.12 -3.98
C PHE A 288 16.15 -4.61 -3.76
N GLN A 289 17.05 -3.85 -4.37
CA GLN A 289 17.08 -2.39 -4.28
C GLN A 289 17.35 -1.77 -5.66
N PRO A 290 17.02 -0.48 -5.86
CA PRO A 290 17.39 0.25 -7.06
C PRO A 290 18.90 0.19 -7.30
N GLU A 291 19.29 -0.07 -8.54
CA GLU A 291 20.70 0.04 -8.93
C GLU A 291 20.98 1.49 -9.29
N LYS A 292 22.01 2.08 -8.67
CA LYS A 292 22.43 3.44 -8.99
C LYS A 292 23.02 3.45 -10.41
N LYS A 293 22.26 3.87 -11.41
CA LYS A 293 22.85 4.23 -12.72
C LYS A 293 23.50 5.60 -12.60
N MET A 294 24.82 5.70 -12.78
CA MET A 294 25.46 7.00 -13.01
C MET A 294 24.83 7.64 -14.26
N GLY A 295 24.34 8.88 -14.14
CA GLY A 295 24.12 9.75 -15.30
C GLY A 295 22.73 9.80 -15.95
N THR A 296 21.63 9.36 -15.31
CA THR A 296 20.27 9.61 -15.84
C THR A 296 19.43 10.46 -14.91
N LYS A 297 18.96 11.60 -15.45
CA LYS A 297 18.03 12.52 -14.80
C LYS A 297 16.79 11.77 -14.29
N ARG A 298 16.42 12.06 -13.04
CA ARG A 298 15.15 11.80 -12.32
C ARG A 298 14.08 11.04 -13.12
N GLY A 299 14.32 9.76 -13.35
CA GLY A 299 13.29 8.77 -13.64
C GLY A 299 13.34 7.78 -12.51
N SER A 300 12.33 7.74 -11.66
CA SER A 300 12.26 6.78 -10.58
C SER A 300 12.32 5.38 -11.19
N GLN A 301 13.44 4.67 -11.04
CA GLN A 301 13.43 3.21 -11.04
C GLN A 301 12.58 2.81 -9.85
N GLN A 302 11.27 2.78 -10.05
CA GLN A 302 10.32 2.33 -9.06
C GLN A 302 10.48 0.82 -8.98
N CYS A 303 10.99 0.37 -7.84
CA CYS A 303 10.75 -0.98 -7.37
C CYS A 303 9.23 -1.23 -7.43
N LEU A 304 8.82 -2.47 -7.75
CA LEU A 304 7.44 -2.98 -7.76
C LEU A 304 6.61 -2.59 -6.52
N LEU A 305 7.26 -2.10 -5.45
CA LEU A 305 6.68 -1.76 -4.16
C LEU A 305 6.82 -0.27 -3.78
N SER A 306 7.36 0.59 -4.65
CA SER A 306 7.69 1.96 -4.28
C SER A 306 6.51 2.92 -4.48
N ASN A 307 5.86 3.33 -3.40
CA ASN A 307 4.79 4.35 -3.39
C ASN A 307 5.30 5.79 -3.64
N ARG A 308 6.42 5.98 -4.35
CA ARG A 308 6.92 7.32 -4.66
C ARG A 308 6.06 7.93 -5.76
N SER A 309 5.03 8.68 -5.37
CA SER A 309 4.42 9.68 -6.25
C SER A 309 5.54 10.57 -6.82
N PRO A 310 5.53 10.93 -8.12
CA PRO A 310 6.49 11.90 -8.66
C PRO A 310 6.51 13.12 -7.73
N ARG A 311 7.67 13.41 -7.13
CA ARG A 311 7.77 14.60 -6.27
C ARG A 311 7.53 15.82 -7.16
N ARG A 312 6.58 16.64 -6.72
CA ARG A 312 6.38 18.03 -7.15
C ARG A 312 7.71 18.76 -7.02
N GLU A 313 8.10 19.50 -8.05
CA GLU A 313 9.09 20.58 -7.93
C GLU A 313 8.52 21.70 -7.05
#